data_AF-A0A1C5NRM1-F1
#
_entry.id   AF-A0A1C5NRM1-F1
#
_cell.length_a   1.000
_cell.length_b   1.000
_cell.length_c   1.000
_cell.angle_alpha   90.00
_cell.angle_beta   90.00
_cell.angle_gamma   90.00
#
_symmetry.space_group_name_H-M   'P 1'
#
loop_
_entity.id
_entity.type
_entity.pdbx_description
1 polymer ?
#
loop_
_entity_poly.entity_id
_entity_poly.type
_entity_poly.pdbx_seq_one_letter_code
_entity_poly.pdbx_strand_id
1 'polypeptide(L)'
;MRSKKKIIITTFIGAIMLLAGCHSAGTDQEQKDNKKSDSETVEIEDIDWNVGEGIIDGDRHIVMNYVNNSKLDIVYFGLDYTEKEGITEEEKQKFYSDIEKKFNLSDDDMIKIKEETIGMNTSVERLVKEGDEVSNVPCHYFSGIYYLKDKAHLELMQPDIATIEFVSNGRLYTEYYDFKSQKYSLESDSEEAVQWTEKEIGTEIDKPEAEVIKVTLDLDDYLCFDVYGVSESQFEEYIDLCKERGYTKDADKDEDSYDAERDDGYSVSIDYDQTDCIMDVSVSK
;
A
#
# COMPACT_ATOMS: atom_id res chain seq x y z
N MET A 1 8.46 4.38 -31.69
CA MET A 1 7.22 3.63 -31.39
C MET A 1 7.28 3.30 -29.91
N ARG A 2 6.72 4.16 -29.05
CA ARG A 2 6.79 3.97 -27.59
C ARG A 2 5.86 2.81 -27.23
N SER A 3 6.46 1.71 -26.75
CA SER A 3 5.72 0.59 -26.20
C SER A 3 4.86 1.11 -25.05
N LYS A 4 3.56 0.86 -25.11
CA LYS A 4 2.65 1.12 -23.99
C LYS A 4 2.97 0.07 -22.92
N LYS A 5 3.81 0.42 -21.94
CA LYS A 5 4.00 -0.40 -20.73
C LYS A 5 2.63 -0.50 -20.06
N LYS A 6 2.11 -1.72 -19.91
CA LYS A 6 0.93 -2.01 -19.11
C LYS A 6 1.43 -2.01 -17.66
N ILE A 7 1.12 -0.95 -16.92
CA ILE A 7 1.25 -0.95 -15.46
C ILE A 7 0.22 -1.97 -14.97
N ILE A 8 0.70 -3.13 -14.52
CA ILE A 8 -0.11 -4.07 -13.76
C ILE A 8 -0.18 -3.47 -12.36
N ILE A 9 -1.22 -2.67 -12.12
CA ILE A 9 -1.61 -2.26 -10.77
C ILE A 9 -2.15 -3.53 -10.12
N THR A 10 -1.34 -4.17 -9.27
CA THR A 10 -1.80 -5.26 -8.42
C THR A 10 -2.77 -4.64 -7.42
N THR A 11 -4.06 -4.70 -7.76
CA THR A 11 -5.14 -4.31 -6.88
C THR A 11 -5.09 -5.25 -5.67
N PHE A 12 -4.64 -4.75 -4.51
CA PHE A 12 -4.92 -5.36 -3.22
C PHE A 12 -6.43 -5.24 -2.97
N ILE A 13 -7.19 -6.15 -3.59
CA ILE A 13 -8.56 -6.42 -3.18
C ILE A 13 -8.40 -7.12 -1.83
N GLY A 14 -8.61 -6.38 -0.74
CA GLY A 14 -8.86 -6.95 0.57
C GLY A 14 -10.04 -7.91 0.46
N ALA A 15 -9.73 -9.19 0.23
CA ALA A 15 -10.71 -10.25 0.17
C ALA A 15 -11.20 -10.52 1.59
N ILE A 16 -12.30 -9.86 1.97
CA ILE A 16 -13.10 -10.26 3.12
C ILE A 16 -13.62 -11.68 2.82
N MET A 17 -12.87 -12.68 3.26
CA MET A 17 -13.35 -14.06 3.29
C MET A 17 -14.43 -14.16 4.37
N LEU A 18 -15.67 -14.02 3.93
CA LEU A 18 -16.85 -14.45 4.68
C LEU A 18 -16.79 -15.97 4.86
N LEU A 19 -16.11 -16.43 5.92
CA LEU A 19 -16.24 -17.81 6.37
C LEU A 19 -17.62 -17.98 7.01
N ALA A 20 -18.50 -18.60 6.24
CA ALA A 20 -19.79 -19.10 6.69
C ALA A 20 -19.60 -19.99 7.92
N GLY A 21 -20.27 -19.60 9.01
CA GLY A 21 -20.26 -20.32 10.27
C GLY A 21 -20.86 -21.71 10.15
N CYS A 22 -20.13 -22.70 10.65
CA CYS A 22 -20.70 -23.97 11.09
C CYS A 22 -20.72 -23.97 12.62
N HIS A 23 -21.94 -23.99 13.13
CA HIS A 23 -22.30 -24.08 14.54
C HIS A 23 -21.97 -25.48 15.08
N SER A 24 -21.18 -25.58 16.17
CA SER A 24 -21.35 -26.66 17.15
C SER A 24 -20.73 -26.30 18.50
N ALA A 25 -21.49 -26.63 19.55
CA ALA A 25 -21.37 -26.23 20.95
C ALA A 25 -20.04 -26.52 21.67
N GLY A 26 -19.61 -25.53 22.46
CA GLY A 26 -19.38 -25.67 23.91
C GLY A 26 -18.02 -26.15 24.38
N THR A 27 -17.24 -25.25 25.01
CA THR A 27 -16.88 -25.31 26.44
C THR A 27 -16.03 -24.10 26.82
N ASP A 28 -16.36 -23.50 27.97
CA ASP A 28 -15.64 -22.39 28.59
C ASP A 28 -14.17 -22.75 28.84
N GLN A 29 -13.23 -21.89 28.44
CA GLN A 29 -11.99 -21.69 29.19
C GLN A 29 -11.28 -20.37 28.84
N GLU A 30 -11.10 -19.58 29.89
CA GLU A 30 -10.03 -18.60 30.15
C GLU A 30 -9.88 -17.41 29.20
N GLN A 31 -10.55 -16.33 29.62
CA GLN A 31 -10.16 -14.94 29.39
C GLN A 31 -8.69 -14.74 29.78
N LYS A 32 -7.78 -14.87 28.81
CA LYS A 32 -6.44 -14.31 28.93
C LYS A 32 -6.57 -12.81 28.83
N ASP A 33 -6.34 -12.14 29.95
CA ASP A 33 -5.99 -10.72 29.99
C ASP A 33 -4.80 -10.52 29.03
N ASN A 34 -5.08 -9.98 27.85
CA ASN A 34 -4.07 -9.41 26.98
C ASN A 34 -3.50 -8.20 27.73
N LYS A 35 -2.36 -8.44 28.36
CA LYS A 35 -1.47 -7.41 28.88
C LYS A 35 -1.20 -6.45 27.74
N LYS A 36 -1.87 -5.30 27.77
CA LYS A 36 -1.62 -4.15 26.88
C LYS A 36 -0.11 -3.94 26.87
N SER A 37 0.56 -4.32 25.78
CA SER A 37 1.93 -3.89 25.57
C SER A 37 1.87 -2.38 25.47
N ASP A 38 2.74 -1.68 26.18
CA ASP A 38 2.99 -0.25 25.96
C ASP A 38 3.65 -0.06 24.59
N SER A 39 3.00 -0.48 23.50
CA SER A 39 3.40 -0.11 22.15
C SER A 39 3.03 1.37 22.00
N GLU A 40 4.04 2.20 21.78
CA GLU A 40 3.83 3.56 21.27
C GLU A 40 3.00 3.45 19.97
N THR A 41 1.99 4.29 19.84
CA THR A 41 1.08 4.39 18.68
C THR A 41 1.34 5.68 17.90
N VAL A 42 0.80 5.79 16.69
CA VAL A 42 0.87 7.01 15.89
C VAL A 42 -0.45 7.75 16.00
N GLU A 43 -0.42 8.98 16.52
CA GLU A 43 -1.61 9.84 16.53
C GLU A 43 -1.80 10.50 15.16
N ILE A 44 -3.03 10.60 14.67
CA ILE A 44 -3.36 11.25 13.40
C ILE A 44 -2.96 12.73 13.39
N GLU A 45 -2.92 13.38 14.55
CA GLU A 45 -2.45 14.77 14.70
C GLU A 45 -0.94 14.92 14.50
N ASP A 46 -0.16 13.84 14.64
CA ASP A 46 1.27 13.83 14.35
C ASP A 46 1.55 13.65 12.84
N ILE A 47 0.54 13.37 12.03
CA ILE A 47 0.66 13.31 10.57
C ILE A 47 0.11 14.62 10.00
N ASP A 48 0.99 15.51 9.51
CA ASP A 48 0.57 16.77 8.87
C ASP A 48 0.18 16.51 7.42
N TRP A 49 -1.05 16.02 7.22
CA TRP A 49 -1.57 15.65 5.90
C TRP A 49 -2.50 16.73 5.32
N ASN A 50 -2.52 16.81 3.99
CA ASN A 50 -3.50 17.61 3.25
C ASN A 50 -3.89 16.93 1.95
N VAL A 51 -5.13 17.14 1.52
CA VAL A 51 -5.62 16.74 0.20
C VAL A 51 -6.03 17.97 -0.59
N GLY A 52 -5.47 18.14 -1.78
CA GLY A 52 -5.64 19.34 -2.59
C GLY A 52 -5.24 19.15 -4.04
N GLU A 53 -5.10 20.24 -4.78
CA GLU A 53 -4.69 20.19 -6.19
C GLU A 53 -3.17 20.05 -6.31
N GLY A 54 -2.71 19.09 -7.12
CA GLY A 54 -1.31 18.85 -7.47
C GLY A 54 -1.12 18.64 -8.96
N ILE A 55 0.13 18.45 -9.39
CA ILE A 55 0.50 18.18 -10.79
C ILE A 55 1.30 16.87 -10.84
N ILE A 56 0.81 15.91 -11.62
CA ILE A 56 1.48 14.64 -11.91
C ILE A 56 1.64 14.56 -13.43
N ASP A 57 2.87 14.35 -13.91
CA ASP A 57 3.19 14.25 -15.35
C ASP A 57 2.66 15.40 -16.23
N GLY A 58 2.56 16.60 -15.66
CA GLY A 58 2.05 17.79 -16.35
C GLY A 58 0.52 17.93 -16.37
N ASP A 59 -0.20 16.96 -15.80
CA ASP A 59 -1.65 17.00 -15.64
C ASP A 59 -2.03 17.44 -14.22
N ARG A 60 -3.16 18.14 -14.09
CA ARG A 60 -3.73 18.49 -12.77
C ARG A 60 -4.46 17.28 -12.18
N HIS A 61 -4.17 16.98 -10.92
CA HIS A 61 -4.77 15.92 -10.12
C HIS A 61 -5.22 16.47 -8.77
N ILE A 62 -6.09 15.74 -8.08
CA ILE A 62 -6.21 15.85 -6.63
C ILE A 62 -5.22 14.85 -6.03
N VAL A 63 -4.44 15.32 -5.07
CA VAL A 63 -3.35 14.57 -4.45
C VAL A 63 -3.35 14.75 -2.94
N MET A 64 -2.86 13.75 -2.24
CA MET A 64 -2.46 13.82 -0.84
C MET A 64 -0.97 14.16 -0.74
N ASN A 65 -0.64 14.96 0.26
CA ASN A 65 0.73 15.15 0.75
C ASN A 65 0.70 14.99 2.28
N TYR A 66 1.78 14.50 2.87
CA TYR A 66 1.92 14.52 4.32
C TYR A 66 3.36 14.58 4.79
N VAL A 67 3.55 15.03 6.03
CA VAL A 67 4.80 14.94 6.78
C VAL A 67 4.58 14.07 8.02
N ASN A 68 5.46 13.09 8.25
CA ASN A 68 5.42 12.30 9.49
C ASN A 68 6.10 13.07 10.61
N ASN A 69 5.36 13.64 11.56
CA ASN A 69 5.92 14.26 12.78
C ASN A 69 5.89 13.33 13.99
N SER A 70 5.44 12.08 13.83
CA SER A 70 5.45 11.09 14.89
C SER A 70 6.87 10.58 15.15
N LYS A 71 7.06 9.93 16.30
CA LYS A 71 8.36 9.31 16.65
C LYS A 71 8.59 7.94 16.04
N LEU A 72 7.58 7.40 15.35
CA LEU A 72 7.59 6.06 14.79
C LEU A 72 7.70 6.15 13.27
N ASP A 73 8.36 5.17 12.68
CA ASP A 73 8.44 5.06 11.24
C ASP A 73 7.09 4.55 10.71
N ILE A 74 6.50 5.30 9.79
CA ILE A 74 5.26 4.92 9.09
C ILE A 74 5.64 4.11 7.86
N VAL A 75 4.94 3.01 7.59
CA VAL A 75 5.16 2.14 6.43
C VAL A 75 3.99 2.23 5.45
N TYR A 76 2.80 2.57 5.95
CA TYR A 76 1.63 2.82 5.13
C TYR A 76 0.80 3.95 5.72
N PHE A 77 0.34 4.86 4.87
CA PHE A 77 -0.68 5.85 5.23
C PHE A 77 -1.75 5.91 4.15
N GLY A 78 -3.00 5.69 4.55
CA GLY A 78 -4.17 5.74 3.70
C GLY A 78 -5.28 6.59 4.28
N LEU A 79 -6.00 7.28 3.41
CA LEU A 79 -7.20 8.04 3.73
C LEU A 79 -8.35 7.60 2.83
N ASP A 80 -9.43 7.17 3.46
CA ASP A 80 -10.73 7.01 2.83
C ASP A 80 -11.58 8.25 3.07
N TYR A 81 -12.30 8.66 2.03
CA TYR A 81 -13.24 9.77 2.06
C TYR A 81 -14.63 9.26 1.72
N THR A 82 -15.60 9.78 2.44
CA THR A 82 -17.01 9.45 2.27
C THR A 82 -17.81 10.70 1.94
N GLU A 83 -19.07 10.48 1.59
CA GLU A 83 -20.01 11.54 1.23
C GLU A 83 -20.16 12.51 2.41
N LYS A 84 -19.99 13.80 2.14
CA LYS A 84 -20.14 14.84 3.15
C LYS A 84 -21.59 14.93 3.62
N GLU A 85 -21.79 15.18 4.91
CA GLU A 85 -23.13 15.39 5.44
C GLU A 85 -23.81 16.60 4.79
N GLY A 86 -25.07 16.41 4.37
CA GLY A 86 -25.93 17.48 3.89
C GLY A 86 -25.78 17.85 2.41
N ILE A 87 -25.09 17.05 1.59
CA ILE A 87 -25.11 17.27 0.15
C ILE A 87 -26.52 17.08 -0.43
N THR A 88 -26.86 17.88 -1.43
CA THR A 88 -28.18 17.89 -2.06
C THR A 88 -28.29 16.84 -3.15
N GLU A 89 -29.52 16.39 -3.45
CA GLU A 89 -29.78 15.50 -4.60
C GLU A 89 -29.36 16.11 -5.94
N GLU A 90 -29.40 17.44 -6.07
CA GLU A 90 -28.96 18.16 -7.27
C GLU A 90 -27.44 18.06 -7.44
N GLU A 91 -26.68 18.19 -6.36
CA GLU A 91 -25.22 18.00 -6.36
C GLU A 91 -24.84 16.55 -6.67
N LYS A 92 -25.55 15.57 -6.08
CA LYS A 92 -25.35 14.14 -6.39
C LYS A 92 -25.62 13.85 -7.87
N GLN A 93 -26.74 14.33 -8.42
CA GLN A 93 -27.08 14.13 -9.83
C GLN A 93 -26.05 14.75 -10.77
N LYS A 94 -25.51 15.92 -10.40
CA LYS A 94 -24.43 16.57 -11.14
C LYS A 94 -23.15 15.72 -11.12
N PHE A 95 -22.74 15.26 -9.93
CA PHE A 95 -21.59 14.36 -9.78
C PHE A 95 -21.72 13.13 -10.69
N TYR A 96 -22.83 12.40 -10.62
CA TYR A 96 -23.02 11.20 -11.45
C TYR A 96 -23.03 11.51 -12.95
N SER A 97 -23.64 12.63 -13.35
CA SER A 97 -23.64 13.07 -14.75
C SER A 97 -22.25 13.42 -15.26
N ASP A 98 -21.40 13.99 -14.40
CA ASP A 98 -20.02 14.34 -14.73
C ASP A 98 -19.15 13.08 -14.83
N ILE A 99 -19.32 12.12 -13.91
CA ILE A 99 -18.67 10.79 -13.93
C ILE A 99 -19.02 10.02 -15.22
N GLU A 100 -20.31 9.90 -15.54
CA GLU A 100 -20.80 9.20 -16.74
C GLU A 100 -20.14 9.73 -18.01
N LYS A 101 -20.12 11.05 -18.19
CA LYS A 101 -19.55 11.70 -19.38
C LYS A 101 -18.03 11.60 -19.42
N LYS A 102 -17.36 11.80 -18.29
CA LYS A 102 -15.90 11.86 -18.22
C LYS A 102 -15.26 10.51 -18.51
N PHE A 103 -15.88 9.44 -18.04
CA PHE A 103 -15.36 8.07 -18.20
C PHE A 103 -16.10 7.26 -19.27
N ASN A 104 -17.11 7.85 -19.92
CA ASN A 104 -17.91 7.22 -20.98
C ASN A 104 -18.48 5.85 -20.52
N LEU A 105 -19.11 5.87 -19.35
CA LEU A 105 -19.60 4.68 -18.66
C LEU A 105 -20.96 4.25 -19.23
N SER A 106 -21.24 2.95 -19.17
CA SER A 106 -22.54 2.41 -19.59
C SER A 106 -23.59 2.62 -18.51
N ASP A 107 -24.88 2.50 -18.88
CA ASP A 107 -25.99 2.53 -17.91
C ASP A 107 -25.80 1.47 -16.81
N ASP A 108 -25.30 0.29 -17.16
CA ASP A 108 -25.04 -0.82 -16.21
C ASP A 108 -23.93 -0.47 -15.21
N ASP A 109 -22.87 0.21 -15.66
CA ASP A 109 -21.81 0.69 -14.77
C ASP A 109 -22.32 1.80 -13.85
N MET A 110 -23.12 2.70 -14.40
CA MET A 110 -23.71 3.81 -13.63
C MET A 110 -24.72 3.33 -12.58
N ILE A 111 -25.39 2.19 -12.79
CA ILE A 111 -26.23 1.57 -11.75
C ILE A 111 -25.38 1.18 -10.54
N LYS A 112 -24.27 0.47 -10.76
CA LYS A 112 -23.36 0.05 -9.68
C LYS A 112 -22.76 1.25 -8.94
N ILE A 113 -22.29 2.25 -9.69
CA ILE A 113 -21.72 3.48 -9.12
C ILE A 113 -22.72 4.22 -8.24
N LYS A 114 -24.01 4.23 -8.60
CA LYS A 114 -25.07 4.89 -7.83
C LYS A 114 -25.52 4.10 -6.60
N GLU A 115 -25.17 2.82 -6.50
CA GLU A 115 -25.38 1.99 -5.30
C GLU A 115 -24.28 2.23 -4.26
N GLU A 116 -23.11 2.69 -4.69
CA GLU A 116 -21.99 3.08 -3.82
C GLU A 116 -22.16 4.49 -3.26
N THR A 117 -21.53 4.74 -2.11
CA THR A 117 -21.47 6.09 -1.53
C THR A 117 -20.43 6.91 -2.29
N ILE A 118 -20.73 8.19 -2.54
CA ILE A 118 -19.75 9.11 -3.15
C ILE A 118 -18.52 9.16 -2.23
N GLY A 119 -17.37 8.77 -2.77
CA GLY A 119 -16.15 8.72 -2.01
C GLY A 119 -14.92 8.71 -2.90
N MET A 120 -13.77 8.80 -2.26
CA MET A 120 -12.47 8.63 -2.88
C MET A 120 -11.52 7.99 -1.88
N ASN A 121 -10.42 7.44 -2.38
CA ASN A 121 -9.35 6.94 -1.54
C ASN A 121 -7.99 7.40 -2.06
N THR A 122 -7.03 7.42 -1.16
CA THR A 122 -5.62 7.67 -1.45
C THR A 122 -4.78 6.95 -0.43
N SER A 123 -3.67 6.38 -0.86
CA SER A 123 -2.75 5.69 0.03
C SER A 123 -1.37 5.63 -0.58
N VAL A 124 -0.38 5.50 0.27
CA VAL A 124 1.00 5.23 -0.12
C VAL A 124 1.60 4.22 0.84
N GLU A 125 2.35 3.30 0.26
CA GLU A 125 3.17 2.35 1.00
C GLU A 125 4.63 2.78 0.81
N ARG A 126 5.28 3.19 1.90
CA ARG A 126 6.63 3.77 1.90
C ARG A 126 7.12 3.84 3.34
N LEU A 127 8.39 3.54 3.58
CA LEU A 127 9.02 3.82 4.88
C LEU A 127 9.28 5.33 5.01
N VAL A 128 8.56 6.00 5.90
CA VAL A 128 8.63 7.44 6.14
C VAL A 128 9.04 7.70 7.57
N LYS A 129 10.25 8.22 7.75
CA LYS A 129 10.83 8.49 9.07
C LYS A 129 10.33 9.81 9.65
N GLU A 130 10.63 10.05 10.93
CA GLU A 130 10.34 11.33 11.58
C GLU A 130 10.92 12.50 10.78
N GLY A 131 10.05 13.42 10.36
CA GLY A 131 10.37 14.64 9.62
C GLY A 131 10.38 14.48 8.10
N ASP A 132 10.25 13.26 7.57
CA ASP A 132 10.19 13.02 6.12
C ASP A 132 8.82 13.39 5.53
N GLU A 133 8.83 13.80 4.26
CA GLU A 133 7.65 14.22 3.49
C GLU A 133 7.32 13.21 2.39
N VAL A 134 6.03 12.98 2.17
CA VAL A 134 5.51 12.38 0.94
C VAL A 134 4.62 13.39 0.23
N SER A 135 4.83 13.57 -1.06
CA SER A 135 4.09 14.54 -1.87
C SER A 135 3.48 13.89 -3.13
N ASN A 136 2.40 14.49 -3.62
CA ASN A 136 1.72 14.15 -4.87
C ASN A 136 1.18 12.71 -4.96
N VAL A 137 0.74 12.11 -3.85
CA VAL A 137 0.07 10.80 -3.87
C VAL A 137 -1.31 10.97 -4.53
N PRO A 138 -1.61 10.31 -5.66
CA PRO A 138 -2.88 10.54 -6.36
C PRO A 138 -4.09 10.04 -5.55
N CYS A 139 -5.19 10.79 -5.62
CA CYS A 139 -6.49 10.36 -5.13
C CYS A 139 -7.31 9.72 -6.26
N HIS A 140 -8.18 8.77 -5.92
CA HIS A 140 -8.92 7.96 -6.89
C HIS A 140 -10.39 7.78 -6.52
N TYR A 141 -11.23 7.62 -7.55
CA TYR A 141 -12.58 7.09 -7.41
C TYR A 141 -12.59 5.58 -7.50
N PHE A 142 -13.64 4.97 -6.93
CA PHE A 142 -14.04 3.58 -7.14
C PHE A 142 -12.87 2.61 -6.94
N SER A 143 -12.26 2.67 -5.75
CA SER A 143 -11.17 1.77 -5.35
C SER A 143 -9.97 1.79 -6.31
N GLY A 144 -9.52 2.99 -6.70
CA GLY A 144 -8.32 3.14 -7.53
C GLY A 144 -8.54 3.12 -9.05
N ILE A 145 -9.77 2.91 -9.55
CA ILE A 145 -10.01 2.74 -11.00
C ILE A 145 -9.74 4.04 -11.78
N TYR A 146 -10.12 5.19 -11.24
CA TYR A 146 -9.97 6.47 -11.94
C TYR A 146 -9.37 7.56 -11.06
N TYR A 147 -8.41 8.31 -11.61
CA TYR A 147 -7.87 9.50 -10.96
C TYR A 147 -8.95 10.56 -10.69
N LEU A 148 -8.98 11.04 -9.45
CA LEU A 148 -9.71 12.22 -9.04
C LEU A 148 -8.95 13.46 -9.53
N LYS A 149 -9.51 14.17 -10.51
CA LYS A 149 -8.94 15.43 -11.06
C LYS A 149 -9.82 16.66 -10.80
N ASP A 150 -11.06 16.47 -10.35
CA ASP A 150 -12.03 17.55 -10.20
C ASP A 150 -12.15 17.96 -8.74
N LYS A 151 -11.73 19.20 -8.43
CA LYS A 151 -11.83 19.76 -7.08
C LYS A 151 -13.27 19.91 -6.61
N ALA A 152 -14.21 20.19 -7.50
CA ALA A 152 -15.62 20.31 -7.12
C ALA A 152 -16.18 18.96 -6.63
N HIS A 153 -15.61 17.83 -7.08
CA HIS A 153 -15.99 16.52 -6.58
C HIS A 153 -15.39 16.25 -5.20
N LEU A 154 -14.15 16.69 -4.93
CA LEU A 154 -13.55 16.64 -3.59
C LEU A 154 -14.38 17.41 -2.57
N GLU A 155 -14.96 18.56 -2.94
CA GLU A 155 -15.77 19.40 -2.05
C GLU A 155 -17.09 18.74 -1.58
N LEU A 156 -17.52 17.66 -2.26
CA LEU A 156 -18.70 16.85 -1.88
C LEU A 156 -18.37 15.75 -0.86
N MET A 157 -17.09 15.59 -0.51
CA MET A 157 -16.59 14.51 0.32
C MET A 157 -15.96 15.05 1.62
N GLN A 158 -15.78 14.17 2.59
CA GLN A 158 -15.06 14.44 3.83
C GLN A 158 -14.25 13.21 4.24
N PRO A 159 -13.15 13.36 5.01
CA PRO A 159 -12.41 12.23 5.54
C PRO A 159 -13.33 11.31 6.36
N ASP A 160 -13.13 10.00 6.23
CA ASP A 160 -13.91 8.95 6.91
C ASP A 160 -13.03 8.13 7.85
N ILE A 161 -12.06 7.41 7.28
CA ILE A 161 -11.12 6.56 8.03
C ILE A 161 -9.69 6.85 7.54
N ALA A 162 -8.76 7.02 8.47
CA ALA A 162 -7.34 6.90 8.19
C ALA A 162 -6.85 5.51 8.61
N THR A 163 -5.99 4.92 7.79
CA THR A 163 -5.28 3.68 8.09
C THR A 163 -3.80 3.98 8.15
N ILE A 164 -3.16 3.62 9.26
CA ILE A 164 -1.75 3.88 9.54
C ILE A 164 -1.09 2.56 9.88
N GLU A 165 -0.06 2.17 9.12
CA GLU A 165 0.83 1.07 9.49
C GLU A 165 2.16 1.65 9.95
N PHE A 166 2.66 1.21 11.10
CA PHE A 166 3.88 1.76 11.68
C PHE A 166 4.74 0.69 12.36
N VAL A 167 6.04 0.98 12.46
CA VAL A 167 7.00 0.11 13.14
C VAL A 167 7.08 0.48 14.62
N SER A 168 6.87 -0.51 15.51
CA SER A 168 7.09 -0.36 16.94
C SER A 168 7.67 -1.65 17.50
N ASN A 169 8.76 -1.57 18.27
CA ASN A 169 9.43 -2.72 18.89
C ASN A 169 9.76 -3.87 17.91
N GLY A 170 10.16 -3.54 16.67
CA GLY A 170 10.51 -4.51 15.62
C GLY A 170 9.30 -5.22 14.99
N ARG A 171 8.10 -4.68 15.17
CA ARG A 171 6.85 -5.22 14.62
C ARG A 171 6.09 -4.15 13.85
N LEU A 172 5.33 -4.59 12.85
CA LEU A 172 4.37 -3.77 12.11
C LEU A 172 3.01 -3.85 12.80
N TYR A 173 2.43 -2.69 13.06
CA TYR A 173 1.11 -2.54 13.64
C TYR A 173 0.23 -1.74 12.70
N THR A 174 -1.02 -2.17 12.54
CA THR A 174 -2.05 -1.44 11.77
C THR A 174 -3.05 -0.81 12.73
N GLU A 175 -3.25 0.49 12.61
CA GLU A 175 -4.21 1.25 13.39
C GLU A 175 -5.14 2.07 12.48
N TYR A 176 -6.39 2.17 12.90
CA TYR A 176 -7.41 2.94 12.21
C TYR A 176 -7.83 4.12 13.06
N TYR A 177 -7.90 5.31 12.46
CA TYR A 177 -8.54 6.49 13.05
C TYR A 177 -9.85 6.79 12.33
N ASP A 178 -10.96 6.71 13.05
CA ASP A 178 -12.29 7.05 12.55
C ASP A 178 -12.56 8.54 12.80
N PHE A 179 -12.65 9.34 11.73
CA PHE A 179 -12.88 10.78 11.80
C PHE A 179 -14.26 11.15 12.34
N LYS A 180 -15.26 10.27 12.16
CA LYS A 180 -16.63 10.49 12.62
C LYS A 180 -16.75 10.29 14.13
N SER A 181 -16.14 9.23 14.66
CA SER A 181 -16.20 8.94 16.09
C SER A 181 -15.03 9.51 16.89
N GLN A 182 -13.96 9.96 16.22
CA GLN A 182 -12.71 10.45 16.78
C GLN A 182 -12.06 9.41 17.69
N LYS A 183 -11.97 8.17 17.21
CA LYS A 183 -11.46 7.03 17.97
C LYS A 183 -10.51 6.20 17.15
N TYR A 184 -9.55 5.64 17.88
CA TYR A 184 -8.61 4.66 17.35
C TYR A 184 -9.10 3.24 17.55
N SER A 185 -8.74 2.38 16.59
CA SER A 185 -8.83 0.93 16.68
C SER A 185 -7.53 0.33 16.18
N LEU A 186 -6.74 -0.23 17.10
CA LEU A 186 -5.53 -0.99 16.78
C LEU A 186 -5.91 -2.44 16.46
N GLU A 187 -5.38 -3.01 15.38
CA GLU A 187 -5.54 -4.43 15.10
C GLU A 187 -4.93 -5.29 16.20
N SER A 188 -5.56 -6.44 16.48
CA SER A 188 -5.02 -7.36 17.49
C SER A 188 -3.73 -8.02 17.04
N ASP A 189 -3.59 -8.18 15.73
CA ASP A 189 -2.50 -8.88 15.10
C ASP A 189 -1.45 -7.85 14.69
N SER A 190 -0.20 -8.30 14.70
CA SER A 190 0.95 -7.52 14.26
C SER A 190 1.89 -8.49 13.57
N GLU A 191 2.73 -7.96 12.69
CA GLU A 191 3.68 -8.75 11.93
C GLU A 191 5.10 -8.43 12.38
N GLU A 192 6.05 -9.34 12.15
CA GLU A 192 7.45 -8.96 12.30
C GLU A 192 7.80 -7.95 11.22
N ALA A 193 8.51 -6.88 11.59
CA ALA A 193 8.92 -5.86 10.62
C ALA A 193 9.93 -6.42 9.61
N VAL A 194 10.76 -7.38 10.03
CA VAL A 194 11.77 -8.01 9.17
C VAL A 194 11.45 -9.49 9.00
N GLN A 195 10.56 -9.80 8.05
CA GLN A 195 10.14 -11.14 7.73
C GLN A 195 11.22 -11.90 6.96
N TRP A 196 11.20 -13.24 7.04
CA TRP A 196 12.03 -14.10 6.20
C TRP A 196 11.46 -15.51 6.15
N THR A 197 11.71 -16.23 5.05
CA THR A 197 11.26 -17.61 4.89
C THR A 197 12.11 -18.58 5.73
N GLU A 198 11.48 -19.65 6.22
CA GLU A 198 12.15 -20.82 6.80
C GLU A 198 12.44 -21.92 5.76
N LYS A 199 12.02 -21.72 4.49
CA LYS A 199 12.17 -22.68 3.40
C LYS A 199 13.55 -22.63 2.76
N GLU A 200 13.91 -23.71 2.08
CA GLU A 200 15.23 -23.87 1.43
C GLU A 200 15.51 -22.78 0.38
N ILE A 201 14.48 -22.30 -0.34
CA ILE A 201 14.61 -21.24 -1.34
C ILE A 201 15.22 -19.95 -0.77
N GLY A 202 14.99 -19.63 0.51
CA GLY A 202 15.57 -18.47 1.18
C GLY A 202 17.09 -18.57 1.40
N THR A 203 17.69 -19.74 1.16
CA THR A 203 19.15 -19.91 1.18
C THR A 203 19.81 -19.62 -0.17
N GLU A 204 19.01 -19.49 -1.23
CA GLU A 204 19.49 -19.27 -2.60
C GLU A 204 19.70 -17.79 -2.92
N ILE A 205 19.22 -16.89 -2.05
CA ILE A 205 19.33 -15.43 -2.16
C ILE A 205 19.75 -14.81 -0.81
N ASP A 206 20.45 -13.66 -0.83
CA ASP A 206 20.86 -12.98 0.40
C ASP A 206 19.65 -12.34 1.05
N LYS A 207 19.53 -12.42 2.37
CA LYS A 207 18.61 -11.55 3.09
C LYS A 207 19.19 -10.13 3.10
N PRO A 208 18.51 -9.12 2.52
CA PRO A 208 18.96 -7.73 2.60
C PRO A 208 19.02 -7.25 4.06
N GLU A 209 19.93 -6.33 4.36
CA GLU A 209 19.91 -5.60 5.63
C GLU A 209 18.94 -4.42 5.53
N ALA A 210 17.76 -4.52 6.15
CA ALA A 210 16.75 -3.47 6.15
C ALA A 210 15.93 -3.46 7.45
N GLU A 211 15.31 -2.31 7.74
CA GLU A 211 14.42 -2.12 8.90
C GLU A 211 13.05 -2.79 8.70
N VAL A 212 12.60 -2.85 7.44
CA VAL A 212 11.34 -3.49 7.06
C VAL A 212 11.55 -4.37 5.82
N ILE A 213 11.18 -5.64 5.96
CA ILE A 213 11.11 -6.64 4.88
C ILE A 213 9.77 -7.35 5.02
N LYS A 214 8.92 -7.30 3.99
CA LYS A 214 7.64 -8.03 3.95
C LYS A 214 7.72 -9.16 2.94
N VAL A 215 7.44 -10.39 3.36
CA VAL A 215 7.36 -11.53 2.43
C VAL A 215 5.95 -11.56 1.84
N THR A 216 5.83 -11.36 0.53
CA THR A 216 4.55 -11.28 -0.18
C THR A 216 4.11 -12.64 -0.73
N LEU A 217 5.06 -13.54 -1.00
CA LEU A 217 4.80 -14.92 -1.41
C LEU A 217 5.89 -15.88 -0.93
N ASP A 218 5.50 -16.96 -0.25
CA ASP A 218 6.43 -17.96 0.32
C ASP A 218 6.03 -19.39 -0.10
N LEU A 219 6.54 -19.84 -1.25
CA LEU A 219 6.37 -21.19 -1.79
C LEU A 219 7.68 -21.97 -1.75
N ASP A 220 7.63 -23.28 -1.98
CA ASP A 220 8.82 -24.13 -1.83
C ASP A 220 9.89 -23.85 -2.90
N ASP A 221 9.47 -23.39 -4.08
CA ASP A 221 10.27 -23.08 -5.26
C ASP A 221 10.16 -21.61 -5.71
N TYR A 222 9.51 -20.75 -4.91
CA TYR A 222 9.30 -19.34 -5.24
C TYR A 222 9.19 -18.50 -3.97
N LEU A 223 10.00 -17.45 -3.86
CA LEU A 223 9.97 -16.46 -2.78
C LEU A 223 9.90 -15.06 -3.38
N CYS A 224 8.98 -14.24 -2.88
CA CYS A 224 8.87 -12.83 -3.21
C CYS A 224 8.81 -11.99 -1.92
N PHE A 225 9.56 -10.90 -1.87
CA PHE A 225 9.58 -9.99 -0.73
C PHE A 225 9.89 -8.56 -1.14
N ASP A 226 9.35 -7.62 -0.37
CA ASP A 226 9.59 -6.19 -0.50
C ASP A 226 10.55 -5.71 0.58
N VAL A 227 11.48 -4.84 0.19
CA VAL A 227 12.46 -4.19 1.05
C VAL A 227 12.20 -2.69 1.04
N TYR A 228 11.89 -2.10 2.19
CA TYR A 228 11.50 -0.69 2.28
C TYR A 228 12.66 0.20 2.69
N GLY A 229 12.63 1.46 2.25
CA GLY A 229 13.65 2.45 2.57
C GLY A 229 14.97 2.22 1.83
N VAL A 230 14.91 1.58 0.67
CA VAL A 230 16.07 1.28 -0.16
C VAL A 230 16.45 2.52 -0.97
N SER A 231 17.71 2.90 -0.91
CA SER A 231 18.31 3.90 -1.81
C SER A 231 18.79 3.25 -3.12
N GLU A 232 18.93 4.04 -4.18
CA GLU A 232 19.52 3.59 -5.46
C GLU A 232 20.87 2.90 -5.28
N SER A 233 21.72 3.40 -4.36
CA SER A 233 23.00 2.74 -4.04
C SER A 233 22.83 1.37 -3.40
N GLN A 234 21.85 1.20 -2.49
CA GLN A 234 21.59 -0.08 -1.86
C GLN A 234 20.99 -1.09 -2.85
N PHE A 235 20.16 -0.62 -3.78
CA PHE A 235 19.66 -1.43 -4.89
C PHE A 235 20.79 -1.96 -5.77
N GLU A 236 21.70 -1.10 -6.22
CA GLU A 236 22.86 -1.52 -7.04
C GLU A 236 23.82 -2.43 -6.25
N GLU A 237 24.04 -2.18 -4.95
CA GLU A 237 24.81 -3.07 -4.07
C GLU A 237 24.15 -4.46 -3.94
N TYR A 238 22.82 -4.52 -3.85
CA TYR A 238 22.10 -5.78 -3.77
C TYR A 238 22.14 -6.57 -5.09
N ILE A 239 22.08 -5.89 -6.24
CA ILE A 239 22.34 -6.52 -7.54
C ILE A 239 23.75 -7.14 -7.57
N ASP A 240 24.76 -6.45 -7.05
CA ASP A 240 26.13 -6.99 -7.01
C ASP A 240 26.24 -8.22 -6.10
N LEU A 241 25.52 -8.28 -4.97
CA LEU A 241 25.40 -9.50 -4.16
C LEU A 241 24.78 -10.66 -4.96
N CYS A 242 23.71 -10.41 -5.72
CA CYS A 242 23.12 -11.43 -6.59
C CYS A 242 24.13 -11.93 -7.65
N LYS A 243 24.92 -11.04 -8.26
CA LYS A 243 25.98 -11.43 -9.20
C LYS A 243 27.06 -12.27 -8.53
N GLU A 244 27.46 -11.95 -7.30
CA GLU A 244 28.41 -12.75 -6.53
C GLU A 244 27.89 -14.16 -6.24
N ARG A 245 26.57 -14.33 -6.15
CA ARG A 245 25.89 -15.64 -6.05
C ARG A 245 25.70 -16.36 -7.37
N GLY A 246 26.15 -15.76 -8.47
CA GLY A 246 26.14 -16.38 -9.79
C GLY A 246 24.90 -16.07 -10.63
N TYR A 247 23.99 -15.21 -10.17
CA TYR A 247 22.91 -14.67 -11.00
C TYR A 247 23.52 -13.72 -12.04
N THR A 248 24.00 -14.29 -13.14
CA THR A 248 24.76 -13.58 -14.18
C THR A 248 24.45 -14.08 -15.58
N LYS A 249 23.78 -15.24 -15.68
CA LYS A 249 23.38 -15.83 -16.95
C LYS A 249 22.13 -15.12 -17.48
N ASP A 250 22.12 -14.86 -18.78
CA ASP A 250 21.03 -14.19 -19.49
C ASP A 250 20.55 -12.90 -18.80
N ALA A 251 21.49 -12.18 -18.18
CA ALA A 251 21.19 -11.00 -17.37
C ALA A 251 20.64 -9.84 -18.22
N ASP A 252 19.54 -9.26 -17.75
CA ASP A 252 18.94 -8.03 -18.27
C ASP A 252 18.94 -6.97 -17.15
N LYS A 253 19.39 -5.75 -17.47
CA LYS A 253 19.57 -4.66 -16.50
C LYS A 253 19.06 -3.37 -17.10
N ASP A 254 18.04 -2.81 -16.48
CA ASP A 254 17.51 -1.49 -16.77
C ASP A 254 17.87 -0.51 -15.62
N GLU A 255 17.34 0.71 -15.67
CA GLU A 255 17.56 1.73 -14.64
C GLU A 255 17.13 1.22 -13.26
N ASP A 256 15.95 0.60 -13.21
CA ASP A 256 15.23 0.24 -11.98
C ASP A 256 14.96 -1.26 -11.86
N SER A 257 15.60 -2.09 -12.70
CA SER A 257 15.38 -3.53 -12.63
C SER A 257 16.60 -4.35 -12.99
N TYR A 258 16.62 -5.58 -12.48
CA TYR A 258 17.62 -6.59 -12.76
C TYR A 258 17.01 -7.99 -12.79
N ASP A 259 17.15 -8.67 -13.92
CA ASP A 259 16.74 -10.06 -14.10
C ASP A 259 17.96 -10.89 -14.46
N ALA A 260 18.15 -12.05 -13.85
CA ALA A 260 19.23 -12.95 -14.20
C ALA A 260 18.98 -14.40 -13.75
N GLU A 261 19.71 -15.33 -14.35
CA GLU A 261 19.71 -16.74 -14.00
C GLU A 261 21.05 -17.19 -13.41
N ARG A 262 21.00 -18.29 -12.66
CA ARG A 262 22.15 -19.12 -12.28
C ARG A 262 22.20 -20.38 -13.14
N ASP A 263 23.38 -20.98 -13.28
CA ASP A 263 23.58 -22.21 -14.08
C ASP A 263 22.84 -23.45 -13.54
N ASP A 264 22.46 -23.46 -12.27
CA ASP A 264 21.74 -24.54 -11.60
C ASP A 264 20.21 -24.41 -11.68
N GLY A 265 19.71 -23.42 -12.43
CA GLY A 265 18.30 -23.27 -12.79
C GLY A 265 17.52 -22.24 -11.98
N TYR A 266 18.13 -21.59 -10.98
CA TYR A 266 17.47 -20.50 -10.27
C TYR A 266 17.46 -19.21 -11.08
N SER A 267 16.39 -18.42 -10.90
CA SER A 267 16.24 -17.08 -11.47
C SER A 267 16.00 -16.06 -10.37
N VAL A 268 16.47 -14.84 -10.57
CA VAL A 268 16.15 -13.67 -9.76
C VAL A 268 15.53 -12.59 -10.65
N SER A 269 14.53 -11.91 -10.13
CA SER A 269 13.93 -10.69 -10.68
C SER A 269 13.90 -9.66 -9.57
N ILE A 270 14.41 -8.46 -9.86
CA ILE A 270 14.49 -7.35 -8.91
C ILE A 270 13.92 -6.13 -9.59
N ASP A 271 12.94 -5.49 -8.97
CA ASP A 271 12.37 -4.21 -9.41
C ASP A 271 12.51 -3.18 -8.28
N TYR A 272 12.89 -1.95 -8.61
CA TYR A 272 13.08 -0.85 -7.66
C TYR A 272 12.15 0.32 -7.96
N ASP A 273 11.21 0.59 -7.06
CA ASP A 273 10.43 1.81 -7.10
C ASP A 273 11.25 2.95 -6.48
N GLN A 274 11.91 3.76 -7.33
CA GLN A 274 12.64 4.94 -6.88
C GLN A 274 11.75 5.97 -6.16
N THR A 275 10.46 6.02 -6.52
CA THR A 275 9.55 6.99 -5.93
C THR A 275 9.30 6.60 -4.49
N ASP A 276 8.92 5.35 -4.24
CA ASP A 276 8.56 4.83 -2.92
C ASP A 276 9.74 4.21 -2.15
N CYS A 277 10.93 4.18 -2.74
CA CYS A 277 12.14 3.59 -2.15
C CYS A 277 11.90 2.13 -1.71
N ILE A 278 11.20 1.35 -2.56
CA ILE A 278 10.88 -0.05 -2.31
C ILE A 278 11.56 -0.91 -3.37
N MET A 279 12.25 -1.96 -2.94
CA MET A 279 12.81 -2.99 -3.82
C MET A 279 12.01 -4.28 -3.67
N ASP A 280 11.33 -4.70 -4.74
CA ASP A 280 10.71 -6.03 -4.88
C ASP A 280 11.79 -7.00 -5.34
N VAL A 281 11.87 -8.15 -4.68
CA VAL A 281 12.79 -9.22 -5.03
C VAL A 281 12.01 -10.52 -5.13
N SER A 282 12.14 -11.17 -6.28
CA SER A 282 11.61 -12.50 -6.54
C SER A 282 12.73 -13.48 -6.89
N VAL A 283 12.76 -14.64 -6.21
CA VAL A 283 13.65 -15.76 -6.54
C VAL A 283 12.84 -17.03 -6.79
N SER A 284 13.18 -17.74 -7.87
CA SER A 284 12.45 -18.94 -8.29
C SER A 284 13.37 -20.03 -8.82
N LYS A 285 12.86 -21.27 -8.88
CA LYS A 285 13.54 -22.43 -9.48
C LYS A 285 12.78 -23.04 -10.65
#